data_AF-A0A357CN22-F1
#
_entry.id   AF-A0A357CN22-F1
#
_cell.length_a   1.000
_cell.length_b   1.000
_cell.length_c   1.000
_cell.angle_alpha   90.00
_cell.angle_beta   90.00
_cell.angle_gamma   90.00
#
_symmetry.space_group_name_H-M   'P 1'
#
loop_
_entity.id
_entity.type
_entity.pdbx_description
1 polymer ?
#
loop_
_entity_poly.entity_id
_entity_poly.type
_entity_poly.pdbx_seq_one_letter_code
_entity_poly.pdbx_strand_id
1 'polypeptide(L)'
;MKIVGVTACPTGVAHTYMAAEALELAAETLGHEIKVETQGSMGVENELTPEEIAAADIVIFAVDMSVARAQRFAGKPVLNKGVSEVIKHSRETILEAVKLAEEGGSVQQHVSGEQPRTTGEPSSASGEGGKEENPKRKVFFGWLKRK
;
A
#
# COMPACT_ATOMS: atom_id res chain seq x y z
N MET A 1 -8.59 -16.24 -14.76
CA MET A 1 -7.37 -16.48 -13.97
C MET A 1 -7.74 -16.60 -12.50
N LYS A 2 -6.93 -17.34 -11.74
CA LYS A 2 -7.00 -17.42 -10.29
C LYS A 2 -5.92 -16.53 -9.68
N ILE A 3 -6.36 -15.49 -8.98
CA ILE A 3 -5.50 -14.51 -8.33
C ILE A 3 -5.62 -14.72 -6.83
N VAL A 4 -4.50 -14.63 -6.12
CA VAL A 4 -4.53 -14.54 -4.64
C VAL A 4 -3.86 -13.25 -4.20
N GLY A 5 -4.41 -12.62 -3.17
CA GLY A 5 -3.94 -11.33 -2.67
C GLY A 5 -3.57 -11.39 -1.19
N VAL A 6 -2.61 -10.56 -0.77
CA VAL A 6 -2.42 -10.23 0.65
C VAL A 6 -2.41 -8.72 0.80
N THR A 7 -3.24 -8.22 1.72
CA THR A 7 -3.30 -6.80 2.08
C THR A 7 -2.78 -6.58 3.49
N ALA A 8 -1.95 -5.56 3.70
CA ALA A 8 -1.36 -5.31 5.01
C ALA A 8 -0.95 -3.84 5.19
N CYS A 9 -1.59 -3.14 6.13
CA CYS A 9 -1.30 -1.74 6.40
C CYS A 9 -1.07 -1.49 7.91
N PRO A 10 0.03 -0.83 8.33
CA PRO A 10 0.30 -0.54 9.74
C PRO A 10 -0.56 0.59 10.28
N THR A 11 -1.14 1.44 9.42
CA THR A 11 -1.95 2.61 9.83
C THR A 11 -3.37 2.26 10.26
N GLY A 12 -3.80 1.00 10.08
CA GLY A 12 -5.07 0.49 10.60
C GLY A 12 -5.77 -0.46 9.64
N VAL A 13 -6.84 -1.08 10.13
CA VAL A 13 -7.62 -2.09 9.38
C VAL A 13 -8.41 -1.51 8.20
N ALA A 14 -8.71 -0.20 8.23
CA ALA A 14 -9.51 0.45 7.19
C ALA A 14 -8.87 0.33 5.81
N HIS A 15 -7.60 0.73 5.67
CA HIS A 15 -6.91 0.64 4.38
C HIS A 15 -6.67 -0.81 3.94
N THR A 16 -6.46 -1.73 4.88
CA THR A 16 -6.35 -3.16 4.60
C THR A 16 -7.63 -3.69 3.94
N TYR A 17 -8.80 -3.45 4.55
CA TYR A 17 -10.08 -3.89 3.98
C TYR A 17 -10.45 -3.15 2.70
N MET A 18 -10.21 -1.82 2.64
CA MET A 18 -10.46 -1.05 1.43
C MET A 18 -9.66 -1.57 0.24
N ALA A 19 -8.39 -1.94 0.45
CA ALA A 19 -7.57 -2.52 -0.62
C ALA A 19 -8.06 -3.92 -1.01
N ALA A 20 -8.50 -4.73 -0.05
CA ALA A 20 -9.05 -6.06 -0.32
C ALA A 20 -10.32 -5.97 -1.16
N GLU A 21 -11.32 -5.19 -0.74
CA GLU A 21 -12.56 -5.00 -1.50
C GLU A 21 -12.30 -4.38 -2.87
N ALA A 22 -11.38 -3.41 -2.97
CA ALA A 22 -11.05 -2.79 -4.26
C ALA A 22 -10.44 -3.80 -5.25
N LEU A 23 -9.62 -4.74 -4.77
CA LEU A 23 -9.07 -5.83 -5.58
C LEU A 23 -10.15 -6.84 -5.98
N GLU A 24 -11.01 -7.23 -5.04
CA GLU A 24 -12.13 -8.14 -5.27
C GLU A 24 -13.07 -7.62 -6.36
N LEU A 25 -13.56 -6.39 -6.19
CA LEU A 25 -14.44 -5.75 -7.18
C LEU A 25 -13.77 -5.57 -8.54
N ALA A 26 -12.49 -5.21 -8.58
CA ALA A 26 -11.75 -5.03 -9.82
C ALA A 26 -11.55 -6.36 -10.56
N ALA A 27 -11.21 -7.44 -9.86
CA ALA A 27 -11.03 -8.75 -10.45
C ALA A 27 -12.36 -9.33 -10.97
N GLU A 28 -13.43 -9.21 -10.18
CA GLU A 28 -14.77 -9.64 -10.59
C GLU A 28 -15.23 -8.90 -11.84
N THR A 29 -15.04 -7.57 -11.89
CA THR A 29 -15.37 -6.74 -13.05
C THR A 29 -14.60 -7.15 -14.32
N LEU A 30 -13.39 -7.67 -14.16
CA LEU A 30 -12.54 -8.15 -15.25
C LEU A 30 -12.73 -9.65 -15.55
N GLY A 31 -13.62 -10.34 -14.84
CA GLY A 31 -13.91 -11.77 -15.04
C GLY A 31 -12.82 -12.70 -14.51
N HIS A 32 -12.19 -12.33 -13.39
CA HIS A 32 -11.16 -13.13 -12.73
C HIS A 32 -11.62 -13.56 -11.33
N GLU A 33 -11.17 -14.74 -10.90
CA GLU A 33 -11.37 -15.21 -9.54
C GLU A 33 -10.26 -14.64 -8.67
N ILE A 34 -10.62 -14.08 -7.51
CA ILE A 34 -9.65 -13.59 -6.54
C ILE A 34 -10.05 -13.98 -5.12
N LYS A 35 -9.04 -14.26 -4.29
CA LYS A 35 -9.19 -14.35 -2.84
C LYS A 35 -8.12 -13.51 -2.15
N VAL A 36 -8.52 -12.66 -1.22
CA VAL A 36 -7.60 -11.74 -0.53
C VAL A 36 -7.50 -12.08 0.96
N GLU A 37 -6.28 -12.37 1.42
CA GLU A 37 -5.95 -12.46 2.84
C GLU A 37 -5.69 -11.05 3.39
N THR A 38 -6.25 -10.73 4.55
CA THR A 38 -6.07 -9.44 5.21
C THR A 38 -5.21 -9.62 6.45
N GLN A 39 -4.11 -8.89 6.54
CA GLN A 39 -3.19 -8.91 7.68
C GLN A 39 -3.18 -7.54 8.36
N GLY A 40 -3.71 -7.47 9.59
CA GLY A 40 -3.79 -6.22 10.34
C GLY A 40 -3.49 -6.40 11.82
N SER A 41 -3.75 -5.36 12.60
CA SER A 41 -3.59 -5.38 14.06
C SER A 41 -4.49 -6.40 14.77
N MET A 42 -5.58 -6.82 14.12
CA MET A 42 -6.51 -7.85 14.63
C MET A 42 -6.05 -9.28 14.31
N GLY A 43 -4.95 -9.43 13.55
CA GLY A 43 -4.45 -10.72 13.09
C GLY A 43 -4.65 -10.93 11.59
N VAL A 44 -4.67 -12.20 11.19
CA VAL A 44 -4.87 -12.64 9.81
C VAL A 44 -6.31 -13.10 9.66
N GLU A 45 -7.00 -12.58 8.66
CA GLU A 45 -8.35 -12.99 8.28
C GLU A 45 -8.37 -13.39 6.79
N ASN A 46 -9.38 -14.18 6.41
CA ASN A 46 -9.49 -14.76 5.06
C ASN A 46 -8.21 -15.49 4.62
N GLU A 47 -7.60 -16.22 5.57
CA GLU A 47 -6.31 -16.86 5.34
C GLU A 47 -6.34 -17.76 4.10
N LEU A 48 -5.30 -17.60 3.27
CA LEU A 48 -5.10 -18.39 2.07
C LEU A 48 -4.61 -19.78 2.44
N THR A 49 -5.30 -20.80 1.92
CA THR A 49 -4.89 -22.19 2.09
C THR A 49 -3.73 -22.52 1.15
N PRO A 50 -2.91 -23.55 1.46
CA PRO A 50 -1.86 -23.99 0.56
C PRO A 50 -2.38 -24.40 -0.83
N GLU A 51 -3.60 -24.94 -0.89
CA GLU A 51 -4.26 -25.36 -2.13
C GLU A 51 -4.63 -24.15 -3.01
N GLU A 52 -5.14 -23.08 -2.40
CA GLU A 52 -5.48 -21.84 -3.09
C GLU A 52 -4.22 -21.16 -3.64
N ILE A 53 -3.14 -21.12 -2.86
CA ILE A 53 -1.86 -20.57 -3.28
C ILE A 53 -1.28 -21.42 -4.43
N ALA A 54 -1.37 -22.74 -4.34
CA ALA A 54 -0.89 -23.63 -5.39
C ALA A 54 -1.69 -23.49 -6.69
N ALA A 55 -3.01 -23.28 -6.60
CA ALA A 55 -3.89 -23.08 -7.75
C ALA A 55 -3.82 -21.66 -8.35
N ALA A 56 -3.20 -20.70 -7.65
CA ALA A 56 -3.08 -19.33 -8.13
C ALA A 56 -2.11 -19.20 -9.30
N ASP A 57 -2.51 -18.43 -10.30
CA ASP A 57 -1.67 -18.04 -11.44
C ASP A 57 -0.68 -16.93 -11.03
N ILE A 58 -1.13 -16.01 -10.16
CA ILE A 58 -0.33 -14.89 -9.66
C ILE A 58 -0.75 -14.49 -8.24
N VAL A 59 0.21 -13.93 -7.50
CA VAL A 59 0.02 -13.36 -6.16
C VAL A 59 0.14 -11.84 -6.21
N ILE A 60 -0.79 -11.11 -5.60
CA ILE A 60 -0.74 -9.66 -5.44
C ILE A 60 -0.47 -9.32 -3.96
N PHE A 61 0.63 -8.63 -3.69
CA PHE A 61 0.91 -8.04 -2.39
C PHE A 61 0.58 -6.54 -2.41
N ALA A 62 -0.50 -6.18 -1.73
CA ALA A 62 -0.93 -4.80 -1.51
C ALA A 62 -0.55 -4.40 -0.09
N VAL A 63 0.72 -4.08 0.15
CA VAL A 63 1.28 -4.02 1.51
C VAL A 63 2.18 -2.81 1.72
N ASP A 64 2.03 -2.19 2.89
CA ASP A 64 2.91 -1.12 3.38
C ASP A 64 3.81 -1.62 4.53
N MET A 65 3.80 -2.92 4.80
CA MET A 65 4.61 -3.61 5.80
C MET A 65 5.01 -5.02 5.33
N SER A 66 5.87 -5.69 6.08
CA SER A 66 6.26 -7.07 5.77
C SER A 66 5.08 -8.04 5.90
N VAL A 67 4.86 -8.86 4.87
CA VAL A 67 3.85 -9.95 4.89
C VAL A 67 4.31 -11.06 5.82
N ALA A 68 3.44 -11.46 6.76
CA ALA A 68 3.66 -12.64 7.56
C ALA A 68 3.55 -13.90 6.68
N ARG A 69 4.46 -14.87 6.88
CA ARG A 69 4.47 -16.16 6.16
C ARG A 69 4.57 -16.02 4.64
N ALA A 70 5.29 -14.99 4.17
CA ALA A 70 5.52 -14.73 2.74
C ALA A 70 6.19 -15.91 1.99
N GLN A 71 6.88 -16.79 2.72
CA GLN A 71 7.54 -17.98 2.17
C GLN A 71 6.56 -18.95 1.49
N ARG A 72 5.27 -18.93 1.85
CA ARG A 72 4.23 -19.78 1.21
C ARG A 72 4.02 -19.45 -0.26
N PHE A 73 4.37 -18.24 -0.69
CA PHE A 73 4.19 -17.74 -2.06
C PHE A 73 5.46 -17.89 -2.92
N ALA A 74 6.50 -18.55 -2.41
CA ALA A 74 7.75 -18.74 -3.13
C ALA A 74 7.54 -19.53 -4.43
N GLY A 75 8.14 -19.07 -5.53
CA GLY A 75 8.04 -19.70 -6.84
C GLY A 75 6.79 -19.31 -7.66
N LYS A 76 5.89 -18.50 -7.11
CA LYS A 76 4.79 -17.89 -7.87
C LYS A 76 5.19 -16.53 -8.43
N PRO A 77 4.62 -16.11 -9.57
CA PRO A 77 4.66 -14.71 -9.99
C PRO A 77 4.05 -13.84 -8.90
N VAL A 78 4.69 -12.71 -8.60
CA VAL A 78 4.26 -11.79 -7.54
C VAL A 78 4.27 -10.38 -8.09
N LEU A 79 3.14 -9.68 -7.95
CA LEU A 79 3.04 -8.23 -8.10
C LEU A 79 3.02 -7.60 -6.71
N ASN A 80 3.93 -6.67 -6.43
CA ASN A 80 3.99 -5.97 -5.14
C ASN A 80 3.73 -4.47 -5.32
N LYS A 81 2.77 -3.94 -4.57
CA LYS A 81 2.35 -2.53 -4.58
C LYS A 81 1.98 -2.05 -3.18
N GLY A 82 2.04 -0.74 -2.98
CA GLY A 82 1.57 -0.11 -1.74
C GLY A 82 0.03 -0.13 -1.64
N VAL A 83 -0.49 -0.19 -0.41
CA VAL A 83 -1.94 -0.26 -0.14
C VAL A 83 -2.68 0.92 -0.76
N SER A 84 -2.10 2.12 -0.61
CA SER A 84 -2.68 3.36 -1.15
C SER A 84 -2.72 3.40 -2.68
N GLU A 85 -1.76 2.76 -3.35
CA GLU A 85 -1.73 2.67 -4.82
C GLU A 85 -2.84 1.74 -5.30
N VAL A 86 -2.98 0.59 -4.66
CA VAL A 86 -3.99 -0.42 -5.00
C VAL A 86 -5.41 0.12 -4.83
N ILE A 87 -5.68 0.89 -3.77
CA ILE A 87 -6.99 1.52 -3.58
C ILE A 87 -7.35 2.47 -4.73
N LYS A 88 -6.36 3.24 -5.24
CA LYS A 88 -6.57 4.23 -6.30
C LYS A 88 -6.59 3.64 -7.70
N HIS A 89 -5.86 2.55 -7.89
CA HIS A 89 -5.54 1.96 -9.19
C HIS A 89 -5.79 0.45 -9.19
N SER A 90 -6.90 0.00 -8.58
CA SER A 90 -7.18 -1.42 -8.40
C SER A 90 -7.36 -2.14 -9.74
N ARG A 91 -8.08 -1.51 -10.68
CA ARG A 91 -8.27 -2.04 -12.03
C ARG A 91 -6.94 -2.19 -12.77
N GLU A 92 -6.10 -1.17 -12.74
CA GLU A 92 -4.77 -1.22 -13.36
C GLU A 92 -3.88 -2.27 -12.72
N THR A 93 -3.97 -2.42 -11.39
CA THR A 93 -3.23 -3.44 -10.63
C THR A 93 -3.61 -4.85 -11.06
N ILE A 94 -4.90 -5.14 -11.26
CA ILE A 94 -5.33 -6.46 -11.77
C ILE A 94 -4.83 -6.68 -13.20
N LEU A 95 -4.93 -5.68 -14.09
CA LEU A 95 -4.45 -5.81 -15.47
C LEU A 95 -2.94 -6.05 -15.55
N GLU A 96 -2.16 -5.37 -14.70
CA GLU A 96 -0.73 -5.57 -14.58
C GLU A 96 -0.41 -6.98 -14.05
N ALA A 97 -1.16 -7.45 -13.06
CA ALA A 97 -1.01 -8.81 -12.54
C ALA A 97 -1.31 -9.87 -13.62
N VAL A 98 -2.36 -9.67 -14.41
CA VAL A 98 -2.71 -10.56 -15.53
C VAL A 98 -1.58 -10.64 -16.53
N LYS A 99 -1.06 -9.49 -16.94
CA LYS A 99 0.06 -9.42 -17.88
C LYS A 99 1.31 -10.13 -17.36
N LEU A 100 1.66 -9.93 -16.09
CA LEU A 100 2.80 -10.60 -15.46
C LEU A 100 2.63 -12.13 -15.39
N ALA A 101 1.41 -12.60 -15.15
CA ALA A 101 1.10 -14.03 -15.15
C ALA A 101 1.29 -14.66 -16.54
N GLU A 102 0.88 -13.94 -17.60
CA GLU A 102 1.01 -14.38 -18.99
C GLU A 102 2.47 -14.37 -19.48
N GLU A 103 3.28 -13.39 -19.04
CA GLU A 103 4.67 -13.22 -19.46
C GLU A 103 5.65 -14.15 -18.70
N GLY A 104 5.18 -14.89 -17.69
CA GLY A 104 6.00 -15.84 -16.92
C GLY A 104 7.13 -15.18 -16.11
N GLY A 105 7.05 -13.86 -15.91
CA GLY A 105 8.14 -13.04 -15.39
C GLY A 105 8.00 -12.69 -13.91
N SER A 106 9.00 -13.08 -13.11
CA SER A 106 9.24 -12.48 -11.80
C SER A 106 9.91 -11.12 -11.98
N VAL A 107 9.15 -10.02 -11.94
CA VAL A 107 9.75 -8.67 -11.83
C VAL A 107 9.66 -8.22 -10.38
N GLN A 108 10.80 -8.33 -9.68
CA GLN A 108 11.05 -7.53 -8.48
C GLN A 108 11.48 -6.11 -8.89
N GLN A 109 11.07 -5.11 -8.08
CA GLN A 109 11.47 -3.69 -8.02
C GLN A 109 10.74 -2.71 -8.98
N HIS A 110 10.32 -1.51 -8.54
CA HIS A 110 10.97 -0.54 -7.65
C HIS A 110 9.96 0.49 -7.08
N VAL A 111 9.86 0.70 -5.75
CA VAL A 111 9.23 1.93 -5.21
C VAL A 111 10.33 2.97 -4.99
N SER A 112 10.38 3.96 -5.88
CA SER A 112 11.21 5.15 -5.72
C SER A 112 10.52 6.17 -4.80
N GLY A 113 11.12 6.40 -3.64
CA GLY A 113 11.17 7.71 -2.96
C GLY A 113 9.99 8.12 -2.08
N GLU A 114 10.15 8.12 -0.76
CA GLU A 114 10.75 9.27 -0.04
C GLU A 114 11.14 8.85 1.38
N GLN A 115 12.26 9.40 1.83
CA GLN A 115 13.06 9.03 3.00
C GLN A 115 12.55 9.54 4.37
N PRO A 116 13.12 9.03 5.48
CA PRO A 116 12.68 9.28 6.85
C PRO A 116 13.04 10.69 7.35
N ARG A 117 12.14 11.29 8.12
CA ARG A 117 12.49 12.43 8.98
C ARG A 117 13.27 11.91 10.20
N THR A 118 14.59 11.87 10.10
CA THR A 118 15.47 11.92 11.27
C THR A 118 16.17 13.28 11.27
N THR A 119 15.98 14.05 12.33
CA THR A 119 16.90 15.12 12.67
C THR A 119 17.14 14.97 14.16
N GLY A 120 18.39 14.62 14.48
CA GLY A 120 18.82 14.32 15.83
C GLY A 120 18.81 15.54 16.74
N GLU A 121 18.51 15.30 18.00
CA GLU A 121 18.90 16.16 19.11
C GLU A 121 20.34 15.85 19.51
N PRO A 122 21.20 16.87 19.67
CA PRO A 122 22.28 16.82 20.63
C PRO A 122 22.04 17.81 21.78
N SER A 123 22.22 17.30 23.00
CA SER A 123 22.34 18.06 24.25
C SER A 123 23.49 19.08 24.19
N SER A 124 23.25 20.32 24.65
CA SER A 124 23.96 20.94 25.80
C SER A 124 23.76 22.48 25.92
N ALA A 125 23.29 22.87 27.11
CA ALA A 125 23.64 24.02 27.96
C ALA A 125 23.78 25.48 27.44
N SER A 126 23.10 26.34 28.21
CA SER A 126 23.49 27.67 28.74
C SER A 126 23.18 28.95 27.94
N GLY A 127 22.59 29.94 28.65
CA GLY A 127 22.75 31.37 28.35
C GLY A 127 21.48 32.22 28.19
N GLU A 128 21.08 32.86 29.28
CA GLU A 128 20.31 34.12 29.47
C GLU A 128 19.68 34.89 28.27
N GLY A 129 18.38 35.22 28.44
CA GLY A 129 17.88 36.61 28.39
C GLY A 129 17.48 37.24 27.04
N GLY A 130 16.21 37.67 26.93
CA GLY A 130 15.86 38.80 26.05
C GLY A 130 14.52 38.74 25.29
N LYS A 131 13.50 39.40 25.88
CA LYS A 131 12.41 40.19 25.30
C LYS A 131 11.52 39.63 24.16
N GLU A 132 10.29 39.40 24.60
CA GLU A 132 9.01 39.45 23.90
C GLU A 132 8.79 40.74 23.08
N GLU A 133 8.58 40.58 21.77
CA GLU A 133 7.73 41.50 20.98
C GLU A 133 7.31 40.87 19.63
N ASN A 134 6.01 40.62 19.49
CA ASN A 134 5.36 40.14 18.26
C ASN A 134 4.44 41.25 17.72
N PRO A 135 4.64 41.68 16.46
CA PRO A 135 3.47 41.87 15.63
C PRO A 135 3.73 41.52 14.16
N LYS A 136 2.93 40.62 13.59
CA LYS A 136 2.07 40.88 12.41
C LYS A 136 1.58 39.56 11.79
N ARG A 137 0.31 39.24 12.09
CA ARG A 137 -0.55 38.45 11.21
C ARG A 137 -0.84 39.28 9.95
N LYS A 138 -0.57 38.74 8.77
CA LYS A 138 -1.22 39.16 7.53
C LYS A 138 -1.81 37.93 6.84
N VAL A 139 -3.09 37.71 7.13
CA VAL A 139 -4.02 37.05 6.24
C VAL A 139 -4.51 38.14 5.29
N PHE A 140 -4.32 38.00 3.98
CA PHE A 140 -5.18 38.72 3.05
C PHE A 140 -5.47 37.90 1.79
N PHE A 141 -6.76 37.61 1.71
CA PHE A 141 -7.52 36.90 0.71
C PHE A 141 -7.60 37.74 -0.57
N GLY A 142 -7.07 37.24 -1.70
CA GLY A 142 -7.07 37.92 -2.99
C GLY A 142 -8.06 37.30 -3.98
N TRP A 143 -9.27 37.85 -4.00
CA TRP A 143 -10.45 37.47 -4.76
C TRP A 143 -10.43 37.96 -6.23
N LEU A 144 -10.63 37.01 -7.16
CA LEU A 144 -11.58 37.01 -8.29
C LEU A 144 -11.96 38.34 -9.01
N LYS A 145 -11.67 38.42 -10.32
CA LYS A 145 -12.57 38.82 -11.45
C LYS A 145 -11.74 38.94 -12.75
N ARG A 146 -12.02 38.17 -13.83
CA ARG A 146 -13.00 38.46 -14.94
C ARG A 146 -13.00 39.95 -15.29
N LYS A 147 -12.65 40.40 -16.49
CA LYS A 147 -13.01 39.95 -17.83
C LYS A 147 -12.13 40.72 -18.82
#